data_AF-A0A519K7L5-F1
#
_entry.id   AF-A0A519K7L5-F1
#
_cell.length_a   1.000
_cell.length_b   1.000
_cell.length_c   1.000
_cell.angle_alpha   90.00
_cell.angle_beta   90.00
_cell.angle_gamma   90.00
#
_symmetry.space_group_name_H-M   'P 1'
#
loop_
_entity.id
_entity.type
_entity.pdbx_description
1 polymer ?
#
loop_
_entity_poly.entity_id
_entity_poly.type
_entity_poly.pdbx_seq_one_letter_code
_entity_poly.pdbx_strand_id
1 'polypeptide(L)'
;MPTSRNRKKKKPVKKVKLPSSEKLNEMMRSKGLAPDPIKMKYFEAQFNDQRESTYEERLEILRSIGKEAAENFPEKYRTIQDWFIRYDQPQLLSFAFYYFMTSPAGYDEEAVTGSIAFPPYYQELLQAFALTLPRTYNPQPFTSEVQKFRDDFKEISELNRSKYFNFPESVITADDLPFHLLRTEMMMHTTAVRNWSYEHKMKEVTLDLAASISSAFKTQHGFDPVVFLNVIYKMFEEIQERVNVHRLKTVEIMRHKQYNKVMDE
;
A
#
# COMPACT_ATOMS: atom_id res chain seq x y z
N MET A 1 -3.58 5.62 -74.46
CA MET A 1 -3.71 6.89 -73.70
C MET A 1 -4.63 6.67 -72.51
N PRO A 2 -4.14 6.68 -71.26
CA PRO A 2 -4.98 6.50 -70.09
C PRO A 2 -5.49 7.86 -69.56
N THR A 3 -6.77 7.85 -69.20
CA THR A 3 -7.59 8.96 -68.73
C THR A 3 -7.20 9.44 -67.33
N SER A 4 -7.21 10.77 -67.14
CA SER A 4 -6.80 11.44 -65.91
C SER A 4 -7.79 11.23 -64.76
N ARG A 5 -7.30 10.90 -63.57
CA ARG A 5 -8.08 10.82 -62.32
C ARG A 5 -8.37 12.23 -61.78
N ASN A 6 -9.65 12.58 -61.70
CA ASN A 6 -10.15 13.79 -61.05
C ASN A 6 -9.80 13.83 -59.56
N ARG A 7 -9.00 14.83 -59.15
CA ARG A 7 -8.66 15.13 -57.75
C ARG A 7 -9.83 15.82 -57.05
N LYS A 8 -10.45 15.18 -56.06
CA LYS A 8 -11.43 15.82 -55.16
C LYS A 8 -10.76 16.96 -54.38
N LYS A 9 -11.31 18.18 -54.47
CA LYS A 9 -10.87 19.37 -53.71
C LYS A 9 -11.08 19.15 -52.20
N LYS A 10 -10.00 19.21 -51.41
CA LYS A 10 -10.06 19.21 -49.93
C LYS A 10 -10.66 20.53 -49.43
N LYS A 11 -11.64 20.46 -48.52
CA LYS A 11 -12.19 21.61 -47.80
C LYS A 11 -11.12 22.25 -46.90
N PRO A 12 -11.13 23.58 -46.71
CA PRO A 12 -10.13 24.26 -45.89
C PRO A 12 -10.35 23.92 -44.41
N VAL A 13 -9.28 23.50 -43.73
CA VAL A 13 -9.25 23.26 -42.29
C VAL A 13 -9.33 24.60 -41.58
N LYS A 14 -10.37 24.78 -40.73
CA LYS A 14 -10.49 25.94 -39.84
C LYS A 14 -9.27 25.94 -38.89
N LYS A 15 -8.39 26.93 -39.02
CA LYS A 15 -7.32 27.18 -38.04
C LYS A 15 -7.98 27.55 -36.70
N VAL A 16 -7.93 26.64 -35.73
CA VAL A 16 -8.26 26.93 -34.34
C VAL A 16 -7.22 27.94 -33.84
N LYS A 17 -7.66 29.16 -33.50
CA LYS A 17 -6.78 30.15 -32.87
C LYS A 17 -6.36 29.61 -31.51
N LEU A 18 -5.07 29.34 -31.34
CA LEU A 18 -4.48 29.05 -30.05
C LEU A 18 -4.73 30.24 -29.11
N PRO A 19 -5.13 30.02 -27.85
CA PRO A 19 -5.33 31.09 -26.89
C PRO A 19 -3.99 31.82 -26.65
N SER A 20 -4.09 33.12 -26.36
CA SER A 20 -2.92 33.95 -26.04
C SER A 20 -2.13 33.37 -24.87
N SER A 21 -0.82 33.60 -24.87
CA SER A 21 0.12 33.13 -23.84
C SER A 21 -0.30 33.51 -22.42
N GLU A 22 -1.03 34.61 -22.24
CA GLU A 22 -1.61 35.02 -20.96
C GLU A 22 -2.71 34.07 -20.47
N LYS A 23 -3.63 33.61 -21.34
CA LYS A 23 -4.65 32.61 -20.97
C LYS A 23 -4.06 31.22 -20.71
N LEU A 24 -2.97 30.90 -21.39
CA LEU A 24 -2.23 29.66 -21.16
C LEU A 24 -1.51 29.69 -19.81
N ASN A 25 -0.98 30.85 -19.41
CA ASN A 25 -0.39 31.07 -18.08
C ASN A 25 -1.44 31.10 -16.96
N GLU A 26 -2.65 31.62 -17.22
CA GLU A 26 -3.77 31.54 -16.28
C GLU A 26 -4.27 30.10 -16.08
N MET A 27 -4.40 29.32 -17.16
CA MET A 27 -4.71 27.87 -17.08
C MET A 27 -3.59 27.03 -16.46
N MET A 28 -2.33 27.49 -16.52
CA MET A 28 -1.21 26.83 -15.83
C MET A 28 -1.17 27.21 -14.34
N ARG A 29 -1.61 28.42 -13.98
CA ARG A 29 -1.74 28.86 -12.58
C ARG A 29 -2.89 28.17 -11.85
N SER A 30 -3.96 27.76 -12.55
CA SER A 30 -5.04 26.96 -11.96
C SER A 30 -4.69 25.47 -11.78
N LYS A 31 -3.57 24.98 -12.32
CA LYS A 31 -3.11 23.59 -12.16
C LYS A 31 -2.42 23.30 -10.82
N GLY A 32 -2.27 24.30 -9.96
CA GLY A 32 -1.72 24.15 -8.60
C GLY A 32 -2.77 24.08 -7.50
N LEU A 33 -4.06 24.20 -7.83
CA LEU A 33 -5.13 23.97 -6.85
C LEU A 33 -5.31 22.47 -6.70
N ALA A 34 -4.95 21.96 -5.52
CA ALA A 34 -5.36 20.63 -5.10
C ALA A 34 -6.88 20.51 -5.37
N PRO A 35 -7.32 19.44 -6.05
CA PRO A 35 -8.74 19.22 -6.31
C PRO A 35 -9.53 19.31 -5.00
N ASP A 36 -10.72 19.93 -5.05
CA ASP A 36 -11.56 20.07 -3.86
C ASP A 36 -11.76 18.69 -3.22
N PRO A 37 -11.35 18.48 -1.95
CA PRO A 37 -11.47 17.18 -1.32
C PRO A 37 -12.93 16.74 -1.32
N ILE A 38 -13.17 15.44 -1.51
CA ILE A 38 -14.52 14.89 -1.38
C ILE A 38 -15.06 15.32 -0.01
N LYS A 39 -16.08 16.17 -0.02
CA LYS A 39 -16.91 16.38 1.17
C LYS A 39 -17.51 15.03 1.48
N MET A 40 -17.08 14.40 2.58
CA MET A 40 -17.64 13.14 3.05
C MET A 40 -19.16 13.30 3.05
N LYS A 41 -19.83 12.60 2.14
CA LYS A 41 -21.29 12.56 2.13
C LYS A 41 -21.64 11.75 3.37
N TYR A 42 -22.20 12.41 4.37
CA TYR A 42 -22.81 11.71 5.48
C TYR A 42 -23.98 10.92 4.91
N PHE A 43 -23.80 9.60 4.83
CA PHE A 43 -24.88 8.70 4.51
C PHE A 43 -25.58 8.35 5.82
N GLU A 44 -26.85 8.70 5.93
CA GLU A 44 -27.70 8.12 6.95
C GLU A 44 -27.90 6.66 6.55
N ALA A 45 -27.18 5.76 7.22
CA ALA A 45 -27.42 4.33 7.09
C ALA A 45 -28.80 4.04 7.67
N GLN A 46 -29.82 3.98 6.80
CA GLN A 46 -31.12 3.45 7.19
C GLN A 46 -30.95 1.95 7.43
N PHE A 47 -30.75 1.55 8.69
CA PHE A 47 -30.70 0.15 9.12
C PHE A 47 -32.06 -0.57 8.99
N ASN A 48 -32.99 -0.04 8.19
CA ASN A 48 -34.40 -0.35 8.30
C ASN A 48 -34.94 -1.35 7.27
N ASP A 49 -34.12 -2.09 6.51
CA ASP A 49 -34.71 -2.98 5.50
C ASP A 49 -33.89 -4.23 5.06
N GLN A 50 -33.00 -4.77 5.89
CA GLN A 50 -32.28 -6.01 5.51
C GLN A 50 -32.21 -7.02 6.65
N ARG A 51 -33.37 -7.66 6.90
CA ARG A 51 -33.59 -8.84 7.77
C ARG A 51 -33.06 -8.68 9.21
N GLU A 52 -33.87 -9.06 10.18
CA GLU A 52 -33.41 -9.33 11.54
C GLU A 52 -32.48 -10.56 11.51
N SER A 53 -31.32 -10.44 10.86
CA SER A 53 -30.28 -11.46 10.90
C SER A 53 -29.79 -11.54 12.32
N THR A 54 -29.90 -12.72 12.90
CA THR A 54 -29.39 -12.99 14.24
C THR A 54 -27.88 -12.75 14.27
N TYR A 55 -27.35 -12.44 15.45
CA TYR A 55 -25.91 -12.24 15.63
C TYR A 55 -25.10 -13.43 15.08
N GLU A 56 -25.59 -14.65 15.29
CA GLU A 56 -24.99 -15.89 14.79
C GLU A 56 -24.94 -15.94 13.25
N GLU A 57 -26.01 -15.52 12.56
CA GLU A 57 -26.02 -15.46 11.09
C GLU A 57 -24.98 -14.47 10.56
N ARG A 58 -24.83 -13.31 11.20
CA ARG A 58 -23.83 -12.30 10.79
C ARG A 58 -22.41 -12.79 11.03
N LEU A 59 -22.17 -13.44 12.17
CA LEU A 59 -20.89 -14.02 12.51
C LEU A 59 -20.51 -15.14 11.52
N GLU A 60 -21.49 -15.97 11.13
CA GLU A 60 -21.25 -17.06 10.17
C GLU A 60 -20.96 -16.53 8.77
N ILE A 61 -21.61 -15.44 8.34
CA ILE A 61 -21.28 -14.76 7.08
C ILE A 61 -19.83 -14.23 7.11
N LEU A 62 -19.40 -13.61 8.21
CA LEU A 62 -18.02 -13.12 8.33
C LEU A 62 -17.01 -14.27 8.32
N ARG A 63 -17.31 -15.37 9.03
CA ARG A 63 -16.47 -16.57 9.06
C ARG A 63 -16.40 -17.25 7.69
N SER A 64 -17.50 -17.31 6.95
CA SER A 64 -17.52 -17.93 5.63
C SER A 64 -16.66 -17.14 4.64
N ILE A 65 -16.76 -15.81 4.64
CA ILE A 65 -15.87 -14.91 3.88
C ILE A 65 -14.40 -15.18 4.26
N GLY A 66 -14.12 -15.30 5.56
CA GLY A 66 -12.77 -15.58 6.05
C GLY A 66 -12.22 -16.93 5.62
N LYS A 67 -13.04 -17.99 5.67
CA LYS A 67 -12.69 -19.34 5.25
C LYS A 67 -12.42 -19.41 3.75
N GLU A 68 -13.35 -18.89 2.94
CA GLU A 68 -13.19 -18.83 1.47
C GLU A 68 -11.93 -18.04 1.09
N ALA A 69 -11.68 -16.91 1.75
CA ALA A 69 -10.46 -16.13 1.52
C ALA A 69 -9.18 -16.90 1.91
N ALA A 70 -9.21 -17.65 3.01
CA ALA A 70 -8.08 -18.46 3.46
C ALA A 70 -7.80 -19.64 2.52
N GLU A 71 -8.83 -20.24 1.92
CA GLU A 71 -8.71 -21.34 0.95
C GLU A 71 -8.19 -20.85 -0.41
N ASN A 72 -8.65 -19.69 -0.88
CA ASN A 72 -8.27 -19.12 -2.18
C ASN A 72 -6.91 -18.40 -2.15
N PHE A 73 -6.46 -17.92 -0.99
CA PHE A 73 -5.22 -17.16 -0.86
C PHE A 73 -3.97 -17.92 -1.36
N PRO A 74 -3.73 -19.20 -1.00
CA PRO A 74 -2.56 -19.95 -1.48
C PRO A 74 -2.50 -20.10 -2.99
N GLU A 75 -3.65 -20.28 -3.66
CA GLU A 75 -3.70 -20.38 -5.12
C GLU A 75 -3.31 -19.05 -5.76
N LYS A 76 -3.91 -17.95 -5.32
CA LYS A 76 -3.58 -16.61 -5.83
C LYS A 76 -2.15 -16.18 -5.51
N TYR A 77 -1.63 -16.60 -4.36
CA TYR A 77 -0.22 -16.41 -4.00
C TYR A 77 0.72 -17.05 -5.02
N ARG A 78 0.42 -18.27 -5.49
CA ARG A 78 1.20 -18.92 -6.55
C ARG A 78 1.12 -18.14 -7.87
N THR A 79 -0.06 -17.64 -8.24
CA THR A 79 -0.21 -16.79 -9.43
C THR A 79 0.69 -15.55 -9.37
N ILE A 80 0.83 -14.94 -8.19
CA ILE A 80 1.79 -13.83 -8.00
C ILE A 80 3.24 -14.30 -8.17
N GLN A 81 3.62 -15.45 -7.62
CA GLN A 81 4.95 -16.01 -7.84
C GLN A 81 5.23 -16.26 -9.33
N ASP A 82 4.23 -16.74 -10.08
CA ASP A 82 4.35 -16.99 -11.52
C ASP A 82 4.63 -15.72 -12.32
N TRP A 83 4.16 -14.55 -11.87
CA TRP A 83 4.56 -13.27 -12.48
C TRP A 83 6.07 -13.03 -12.34
N PHE A 84 6.62 -13.22 -11.14
CA PHE A 84 8.05 -13.02 -10.87
C PHE A 84 8.94 -14.14 -11.44
N ILE A 85 8.39 -15.30 -11.80
CA ILE A 85 9.09 -16.36 -12.53
C ILE A 85 9.11 -16.06 -14.04
N ARG A 86 7.99 -15.59 -14.62
CA ARG A 86 7.88 -15.34 -16.07
C ARG A 86 8.60 -14.06 -16.53
N TYR A 87 8.67 -13.05 -15.66
CA TYR A 87 9.21 -11.73 -15.96
C TYR A 87 10.39 -11.38 -15.05
N ASP A 88 11.27 -10.48 -15.48
CA ASP A 88 12.41 -10.03 -14.66
C ASP A 88 11.89 -9.15 -13.52
N GLN A 89 12.32 -9.45 -12.30
CA GLN A 89 11.76 -8.82 -11.11
C GLN A 89 12.01 -7.30 -11.07
N PRO A 90 13.23 -6.79 -11.32
CA PRO A 90 13.46 -5.35 -11.49
C PRO A 90 12.59 -4.69 -12.58
N GLN A 91 12.36 -5.37 -13.71
CA GLN A 91 11.47 -4.88 -14.75
C GLN A 91 10.03 -4.72 -14.23
N LEU A 92 9.47 -5.74 -13.59
CA LEU A 92 8.13 -5.67 -13.01
C LEU A 92 8.01 -4.56 -11.95
N LEU A 93 8.99 -4.45 -11.05
CA LEU A 93 9.00 -3.45 -9.99
C LEU A 93 9.10 -2.03 -10.53
N SER A 94 9.99 -1.81 -11.51
CA SER A 94 10.14 -0.50 -12.16
C SER A 94 8.90 -0.12 -12.95
N PHE A 95 8.28 -1.09 -13.63
CA PHE A 95 7.02 -0.89 -14.35
C PHE A 95 5.90 -0.51 -13.39
N ALA A 96 5.69 -1.29 -12.32
CA ALA A 96 4.63 -1.04 -11.35
C ALA A 96 4.79 0.35 -10.71
N PHE A 97 6.01 0.72 -10.31
CA PHE A 97 6.29 2.05 -9.79
C PHE A 97 5.94 3.15 -10.81
N TYR A 98 6.45 3.03 -12.04
CA TYR A 98 6.28 4.08 -13.04
C TYR A 98 4.83 4.20 -13.55
N TYR A 99 4.11 3.10 -13.74
CA TYR A 99 2.78 3.14 -14.36
C TYR A 99 1.63 3.17 -13.38
N PHE A 100 1.82 2.69 -12.15
CA PHE A 100 0.73 2.62 -11.16
C PHE A 100 0.85 3.66 -10.05
N MET A 101 2.04 4.21 -9.79
CA MET A 101 2.25 5.14 -8.68
C MET A 101 2.58 6.57 -9.12
N THR A 102 2.87 6.83 -10.39
CA THR A 102 3.11 8.21 -10.84
C THR A 102 1.80 8.92 -11.16
N SER A 103 1.53 9.98 -10.42
CA SER A 103 0.43 10.90 -10.69
C SER A 103 0.97 12.25 -11.19
N PRO A 104 0.18 13.01 -11.97
CA PRO A 104 0.54 14.38 -12.32
C PRO A 104 0.83 15.22 -11.06
N ALA A 105 1.84 16.09 -11.12
CA ALA A 105 2.17 16.98 -10.01
C ALA A 105 0.96 17.84 -9.62
N GLY A 106 0.61 17.86 -8.32
CA GLY A 106 -0.55 18.58 -7.78
C GLY A 106 -1.87 17.81 -7.86
N TYR A 107 -1.87 16.58 -8.38
CA TYR A 107 -3.04 15.71 -8.38
C TYR A 107 -2.89 14.62 -7.30
N ASP A 108 -3.76 14.71 -6.29
CA ASP A 108 -3.92 13.69 -5.27
C ASP A 108 -5.14 12.83 -5.61
N GLU A 109 -4.90 11.62 -6.11
CA GLU A 109 -5.97 10.67 -6.48
C GLU A 109 -6.84 10.35 -5.25
N GLU A 110 -6.23 10.15 -4.09
CA GLU A 110 -6.93 9.81 -2.85
C GLU A 110 -7.92 10.91 -2.46
N ALA A 111 -7.50 12.18 -2.57
CA ALA A 111 -8.35 13.32 -2.27
C ALA A 111 -9.54 13.46 -3.25
N VAL A 112 -9.38 13.03 -4.51
CA VAL A 112 -10.41 13.17 -5.57
C VAL A 112 -11.38 12.02 -5.62
N THR A 113 -10.89 10.79 -5.52
CA THR A 113 -11.70 9.57 -5.71
C THR A 113 -12.06 8.90 -4.39
N GLY A 114 -11.38 9.26 -3.30
CA GLY A 114 -11.52 8.63 -1.98
C GLY A 114 -10.85 7.26 -1.90
N SER A 115 -10.11 6.84 -2.94
CA SER A 115 -9.41 5.56 -2.98
C SER A 115 -8.21 5.60 -3.90
N ILE A 116 -7.10 4.98 -3.51
CA ILE A 116 -5.94 4.83 -4.39
C ILE A 116 -6.02 3.46 -5.06
N ALA A 117 -6.01 3.42 -6.40
CA ALA A 117 -6.09 2.16 -7.14
C ALA A 117 -4.89 1.23 -6.89
N PHE A 118 -3.69 1.81 -6.71
CA PHE A 118 -2.46 1.08 -6.39
C PHE A 118 -1.70 1.80 -5.25
N PRO A 119 -2.03 1.48 -3.99
CA PRO A 119 -1.41 2.14 -2.86
C PRO A 119 0.11 1.89 -2.78
N PRO A 120 0.91 2.80 -2.18
CA PRO A 120 2.37 2.64 -2.11
C PRO A 120 2.86 1.34 -1.46
N TYR A 121 2.12 0.80 -0.49
CA TYR A 121 2.48 -0.46 0.17
C TYR A 121 2.40 -1.68 -0.75
N TYR A 122 1.64 -1.61 -1.85
CA TYR A 122 1.65 -2.67 -2.87
C TYR A 122 3.04 -2.82 -3.49
N GLN A 123 3.75 -1.73 -3.71
CA GLN A 123 5.13 -1.78 -4.21
C GLN A 123 6.08 -2.44 -3.20
N GLU A 124 5.90 -2.19 -1.91
CA GLU A 124 6.71 -2.82 -0.86
C GLU A 124 6.46 -4.33 -0.79
N LEU A 125 5.20 -4.74 -0.89
CA LEU A 125 4.83 -6.15 -0.97
C LEU A 125 5.42 -6.80 -2.23
N LEU A 126 5.32 -6.16 -3.39
CA LEU A 126 5.96 -6.65 -4.62
C LEU A 126 7.49 -6.80 -4.46
N GLN A 127 8.16 -5.85 -3.79
CA GLN A 127 9.58 -5.95 -3.47
C GLN A 127 9.86 -7.15 -2.55
N ALA A 128 9.03 -7.38 -1.54
CA ALA A 128 9.16 -8.53 -0.67
C ALA A 128 9.00 -9.84 -1.46
N PHE A 129 8.00 -9.94 -2.35
CA PHE A 129 7.82 -11.07 -3.26
C PHE A 129 9.02 -11.30 -4.19
N ALA A 130 9.59 -10.23 -4.74
CA ALA A 130 10.78 -10.32 -5.57
C ALA A 130 11.98 -10.91 -4.81
N LEU A 131 12.09 -10.64 -3.51
CA LEU A 131 13.18 -11.12 -2.66
C LEU A 131 13.01 -12.58 -2.19
N THR A 132 11.80 -13.14 -2.24
CA THR A 132 11.56 -14.55 -1.87
C THR A 132 11.85 -15.53 -3.01
N LEU A 133 12.12 -15.04 -4.22
CA LEU A 133 12.30 -15.84 -5.42
C LEU A 133 13.68 -15.60 -6.06
N PRO A 134 14.29 -16.62 -6.69
CA PRO A 134 15.51 -16.44 -7.46
C PRO A 134 15.25 -15.53 -8.67
N ARG A 135 16.24 -14.71 -9.03
CA ARG A 135 16.13 -13.77 -10.16
C ARG A 135 15.97 -14.51 -11.50
N THR A 136 15.07 -14.01 -12.35
CA THR A 136 14.89 -14.50 -13.72
C THR A 136 15.72 -13.68 -14.71
N TYR A 137 16.69 -14.32 -15.39
CA TYR A 137 17.60 -13.65 -16.33
C TYR A 137 17.17 -13.74 -17.80
N ASN A 138 16.20 -14.59 -18.14
CA ASN A 138 15.62 -14.72 -19.48
C ASN A 138 14.13 -14.33 -19.48
N PRO A 139 13.79 -13.06 -19.22
CA PRO A 139 12.40 -12.65 -19.05
C PRO A 139 11.64 -12.52 -20.37
N GLN A 140 10.33 -12.76 -20.31
CA GLN A 140 9.43 -12.36 -21.39
C GLN A 140 9.16 -10.84 -21.34
N PRO A 141 8.79 -10.19 -22.45
CA PRO A 141 8.42 -8.78 -22.42
C PRO A 141 7.09 -8.55 -21.71
N PHE A 142 7.09 -7.69 -20.68
CA PHE A 142 5.89 -7.31 -19.93
C PHE A 142 5.16 -6.14 -20.61
N THR A 143 4.26 -6.44 -21.57
CA THR A 143 3.55 -5.40 -22.33
C THR A 143 2.03 -5.57 -22.42
N SER A 144 1.52 -6.80 -22.54
CA SER A 144 0.08 -7.05 -22.79
C SER A 144 -0.71 -7.41 -21.54
N GLU A 145 -0.06 -7.86 -20.47
CA GLU A 145 -0.74 -8.42 -19.30
C GLU A 145 -0.79 -7.49 -18.07
N VAL A 146 -0.50 -6.20 -18.28
CA VAL A 146 -0.37 -5.18 -17.22
C VAL A 146 -1.63 -5.09 -16.35
N GLN A 147 -2.79 -5.05 -16.98
CA GLN A 147 -4.07 -4.94 -16.28
C GLN A 147 -4.35 -6.18 -15.42
N LYS A 148 -4.08 -7.36 -15.99
CA LYS A 148 -4.24 -8.63 -15.30
C LYS A 148 -3.32 -8.71 -14.08
N PHE A 149 -2.05 -8.33 -14.22
CA PHE A 149 -1.11 -8.26 -13.10
C PHE A 149 -1.62 -7.35 -11.98
N ARG A 150 -2.13 -6.17 -12.32
CA ARG A 150 -2.70 -5.23 -11.33
C ARG A 150 -3.91 -5.82 -10.62
N ASP A 151 -4.81 -6.44 -11.36
CA ASP A 151 -6.04 -7.02 -10.83
C ASP A 151 -5.74 -8.25 -9.97
N ASP A 152 -4.83 -9.13 -10.40
CA ASP A 152 -4.32 -10.27 -9.61
C ASP A 152 -3.70 -9.79 -8.28
N PHE A 153 -2.93 -8.68 -8.32
CA PHE A 153 -2.30 -8.12 -7.13
C PHE A 153 -3.29 -7.44 -6.17
N LYS A 154 -4.36 -6.84 -6.72
CA LYS A 154 -5.45 -6.32 -5.91
C LYS A 154 -6.22 -7.45 -5.24
N GLU A 155 -6.51 -8.52 -5.97
CA GLU A 155 -7.25 -9.68 -5.47
C GLU A 155 -6.50 -10.39 -4.34
N ILE A 156 -5.19 -10.65 -4.48
CA ILE A 156 -4.41 -11.26 -3.40
C ILE A 156 -4.39 -10.39 -2.13
N SER A 157 -4.36 -9.06 -2.30
CA SER A 157 -4.38 -8.11 -1.18
C SER A 157 -5.73 -8.12 -0.47
N GLU A 158 -6.83 -8.22 -1.23
CA GLU A 158 -8.19 -8.38 -0.69
C GLU A 158 -8.34 -9.73 0.03
N LEU A 159 -7.86 -10.83 -0.55
CA LEU A 159 -7.85 -12.15 0.11
C LEU A 159 -7.01 -12.14 1.39
N ASN A 160 -5.85 -11.47 1.36
CA ASN A 160 -5.01 -11.31 2.55
C ASN A 160 -5.70 -10.54 3.67
N ARG A 161 -6.56 -9.58 3.33
CA ARG A 161 -7.40 -8.87 4.30
C ARG A 161 -8.52 -9.75 4.81
N SER A 162 -9.26 -10.37 3.89
CA SER A 162 -10.48 -11.10 4.21
C SER A 162 -10.23 -12.35 5.05
N LYS A 163 -9.08 -13.01 4.90
CA LYS A 163 -8.73 -14.20 5.71
C LYS A 163 -8.71 -13.93 7.22
N TYR A 164 -8.50 -12.67 7.66
CA TYR A 164 -8.53 -12.31 9.07
C TYR A 164 -9.95 -12.29 9.67
N PHE A 165 -10.99 -12.40 8.84
CA PHE A 165 -12.36 -12.63 9.30
C PHE A 165 -12.67 -14.10 9.61
N ASN A 166 -11.69 -15.01 9.43
CA ASN A 166 -11.81 -16.39 9.90
C ASN A 166 -11.62 -16.43 11.42
N PHE A 167 -12.62 -15.94 12.15
CA PHE A 167 -12.60 -15.85 13.61
C PHE A 167 -12.53 -17.26 14.24
N PRO A 168 -11.74 -17.44 15.31
CA PRO A 168 -11.75 -18.68 16.06
C PRO A 168 -13.15 -19.00 16.61
N GLU A 169 -13.45 -20.28 16.78
CA GLU A 169 -14.71 -20.73 17.39
C GLU A 169 -14.90 -20.19 18.81
N SER A 170 -13.84 -19.76 19.49
CA SER A 170 -13.89 -19.13 20.81
C SER A 170 -14.57 -17.76 20.83
N VAL A 171 -14.75 -17.11 19.67
CA VAL A 171 -15.46 -15.83 19.57
C VAL A 171 -16.94 -16.13 19.35
N ILE A 172 -17.68 -16.36 20.44
CA ILE A 172 -19.09 -16.76 20.42
C ILE A 172 -20.01 -15.59 20.80
N THR A 173 -19.49 -14.63 21.58
CA THR A 173 -20.30 -13.59 22.22
C THR A 173 -20.24 -12.25 21.49
N ALA A 174 -21.37 -11.54 21.48
CA ALA A 174 -21.51 -10.22 20.88
C ALA A 174 -20.53 -9.18 21.43
N ASP A 175 -20.10 -9.36 22.69
CA ASP A 175 -19.14 -8.49 23.35
C ASP A 175 -17.69 -8.72 22.88
N ASP A 176 -17.35 -9.93 22.42
CA ASP A 176 -15.97 -10.28 22.01
C ASP A 176 -15.66 -9.86 20.57
N LEU A 177 -16.69 -9.80 19.72
CA LEU A 177 -16.54 -9.51 18.29
C LEU A 177 -15.93 -8.12 18.02
N PRO A 178 -16.35 -7.03 18.69
CA PRO A 178 -15.74 -5.71 18.51
C PRO A 178 -14.24 -5.68 18.83
N PHE A 179 -13.79 -6.40 19.88
CA PHE A 179 -12.38 -6.47 20.23
C PHE A 179 -11.56 -7.20 19.16
N HIS A 180 -12.11 -8.29 18.63
CA HIS A 180 -11.48 -9.03 17.54
C HIS A 180 -11.45 -8.23 16.23
N LEU A 181 -12.54 -7.56 15.89
CA LEU A 181 -12.61 -6.68 14.72
C LEU A 181 -11.61 -5.53 14.83
N LEU A 182 -11.57 -4.83 15.97
CA LEU A 182 -10.62 -3.76 16.22
C LEU A 182 -9.18 -4.25 16.10
N ARG A 183 -8.86 -5.41 16.68
CA ARG A 183 -7.53 -6.01 16.54
C ARG A 183 -7.19 -6.32 15.09
N THR A 184 -8.12 -6.91 14.35
CA THR A 184 -7.95 -7.20 12.92
C THR A 184 -7.76 -5.91 12.12
N GLU A 185 -8.53 -4.85 12.38
CA GLU A 185 -8.36 -3.54 11.76
C GLU A 185 -6.98 -2.94 12.09
N MET A 186 -6.55 -2.97 13.35
CA MET A 186 -5.20 -2.54 13.74
C MET A 186 -4.11 -3.33 13.02
N MET A 187 -4.26 -4.66 12.91
CA MET A 187 -3.33 -5.51 12.15
C MET A 187 -3.33 -5.14 10.67
N MET A 188 -4.50 -4.89 10.08
CA MET A 188 -4.61 -4.49 8.67
C MET A 188 -3.99 -3.13 8.40
N HIS A 189 -4.24 -2.14 9.27
CA HIS A 189 -3.65 -0.81 9.15
C HIS A 189 -2.13 -0.84 9.33
N THR A 190 -1.61 -1.72 10.19
CA THR A 190 -0.15 -1.87 10.40
C THR A 190 0.52 -2.73 9.33
N THR A 191 -0.22 -3.59 8.64
CA THR A 191 0.28 -4.39 7.50
C THR A 191 0.30 -3.59 6.21
N ALA A 192 -0.69 -2.72 5.99
CA ALA A 192 -0.88 -1.95 4.76
C ALA A 192 -0.27 -0.53 4.82
N VAL A 193 0.07 0.01 5.98
CA VAL A 193 0.70 1.33 6.07
C VAL A 193 2.06 1.16 6.73
N ARG A 194 3.10 1.66 6.06
CA ARG A 194 4.37 2.01 6.72
C ARG A 194 4.03 3.09 7.75
N ASN A 195 3.64 2.63 8.93
CA ASN A 195 3.36 3.39 10.13
C ASN A 195 2.52 4.67 9.93
N TRP A 196 1.20 4.61 10.17
CA TRP A 196 0.28 5.74 10.01
C TRP A 196 0.58 6.95 10.91
N SER A 197 1.50 6.79 11.86
CA SER A 197 1.94 7.87 12.72
C SER A 197 3.46 7.83 12.77
N TYR A 198 4.10 9.00 12.69
CA TYR A 198 5.53 9.14 12.91
C TYR A 198 5.98 8.29 14.11
N GLU A 199 7.18 7.71 14.08
CA GLU A 199 7.70 6.83 15.13
C GLU A 199 7.42 7.33 16.56
N HIS A 200 7.55 8.65 16.78
CA HIS A 200 7.24 9.30 18.05
C HIS A 200 5.77 9.15 18.50
N LYS A 201 4.81 9.20 17.57
CA LYS A 201 3.37 9.01 17.84
C LYS A 201 3.03 7.56 18.14
N MET A 202 3.67 6.59 17.49
CA MET A 202 3.48 5.19 17.88
C MET A 202 4.05 4.91 19.27
N LYS A 203 5.23 5.47 19.56
CA LYS A 203 5.83 5.36 20.90
C LYS A 203 4.91 5.97 21.96
N GLU A 204 4.31 7.12 21.68
CA GLU A 204 3.33 7.77 22.55
C GLU A 204 2.10 6.86 22.80
N VAL A 205 1.42 6.42 21.74
CA VAL A 205 0.21 5.58 21.85
C VAL A 205 0.47 4.25 22.56
N THR A 206 1.59 3.59 22.24
CA THR A 206 1.92 2.30 22.86
C THR A 206 2.29 2.43 24.33
N LEU A 207 2.98 3.51 24.72
CA LEU A 207 3.28 3.80 26.13
C LEU A 207 2.02 4.19 26.89
N ASP A 208 1.09 4.94 26.29
CA ASP A 208 -0.19 5.30 26.90
C ASP A 208 -1.06 4.05 27.14
N LEU A 209 -1.14 3.16 26.16
CA LEU A 209 -1.82 1.87 26.31
C LEU A 209 -1.16 1.02 27.41
N ALA A 210 0.17 0.93 27.43
CA ALA A 210 0.89 0.21 28.48
C ALA A 210 0.69 0.81 29.87
N ALA A 211 0.61 2.14 29.97
CA ALA A 211 0.32 2.83 31.21
C ALA A 211 -1.08 2.48 31.74
N SER A 212 -2.08 2.41 30.85
CA SER A 212 -3.46 2.08 31.21
C SER A 212 -3.62 0.68 31.83
N ILE A 213 -2.77 -0.28 31.46
CA ILE A 213 -2.79 -1.66 31.98
C ILE A 213 -1.72 -1.94 33.03
N SER A 214 -0.93 -0.94 33.43
CA SER A 214 0.29 -1.11 34.24
C SER A 214 0.03 -1.83 35.57
N SER A 215 -1.07 -1.52 36.25
CA SER A 215 -1.43 -2.13 37.54
C SER A 215 -1.71 -3.63 37.44
N ALA A 216 -2.56 -4.02 36.49
CA ALA A 216 -2.89 -5.43 36.23
C ALA A 216 -1.66 -6.21 35.76
N PHE A 217 -0.89 -5.62 34.84
CA PHE A 217 0.30 -6.23 34.28
C PHE A 217 1.39 -6.47 35.33
N LYS A 218 1.66 -5.48 36.19
CA LYS A 218 2.63 -5.61 37.30
C LYS A 218 2.23 -6.71 38.26
N THR A 219 0.94 -6.83 38.56
CA THR A 219 0.41 -7.84 39.47
C THR A 219 0.63 -9.25 38.91
N GLN A 220 0.46 -9.43 37.59
CA GLN A 220 0.58 -10.73 36.95
C GLN A 220 2.02 -11.12 36.57
N HIS A 221 2.85 -10.16 36.17
CA HIS A 221 4.17 -10.42 35.59
C HIS A 221 5.35 -9.91 36.44
N GLY A 222 5.09 -9.08 37.46
CA GLY A 222 6.13 -8.61 38.39
C GLY A 222 7.03 -7.49 37.86
N PHE A 223 6.74 -6.92 36.68
CA PHE A 223 7.50 -5.79 36.12
C PHE A 223 6.59 -4.76 35.44
N ASP A 224 7.12 -3.56 35.24
CA ASP A 224 6.38 -2.45 34.63
C ASP A 224 6.36 -2.56 33.09
N PRO A 225 5.18 -2.68 32.44
CA PRO A 225 5.10 -2.76 30.99
C PRO A 225 5.62 -1.50 30.29
N VAL A 226 5.51 -0.32 30.92
CA VAL A 226 6.01 0.94 30.37
C VAL A 226 7.54 0.94 30.33
N VAL A 227 8.18 0.47 31.41
CA VAL A 227 9.64 0.33 31.47
C VAL A 227 10.11 -0.71 30.45
N PHE A 228 9.41 -1.83 30.34
CA PHE A 228 9.73 -2.88 29.38
C PHE A 228 9.68 -2.39 27.93
N LEU A 229 8.60 -1.70 27.53
CA LEU A 229 8.51 -1.11 26.18
C LEU A 229 9.59 -0.06 25.95
N ASN A 230 9.88 0.78 26.94
CA ASN A 230 10.97 1.76 26.83
C ASN A 230 12.34 1.10 26.59
N VAL A 231 12.62 -0.04 27.23
CA VAL A 231 13.85 -0.81 26.99
C VAL A 231 13.89 -1.32 25.55
N ILE A 232 12.78 -1.87 25.03
CA ILE A 232 12.70 -2.33 23.64
C ILE A 232 12.96 -1.18 22.67
N TYR A 233 12.31 -0.03 22.88
CA TYR A 233 12.54 1.15 22.04
C TYR A 233 13.99 1.62 22.09
N LYS A 234 14.62 1.61 23.27
CA LYS A 234 16.03 1.97 23.42
C LYS A 234 16.96 0.98 22.71
N MET A 235 16.69 -0.32 22.77
CA MET A 235 17.46 -1.31 22.03
C MET A 235 17.40 -1.06 20.52
N PHE A 236 16.23 -0.67 20.01
CA PHE A 236 16.05 -0.35 18.61
C PHE A 236 16.80 0.94 18.20
N GLU A 237 16.73 1.98 19.03
CA GLU A 237 17.49 3.23 18.84
C GLU A 237 19.01 2.94 18.70
N GLU A 238 19.57 2.06 19.54
CA GLU A 238 21.00 1.71 19.44
C GLU A 238 21.36 0.93 18.18
N ILE A 239 20.46 0.08 17.70
CA ILE A 239 20.66 -0.62 16.43
C ILE A 239 20.65 0.40 15.28
N GLN A 240 19.71 1.34 15.28
CA GLN A 240 19.65 2.39 14.26
C GLN A 240 20.92 3.25 14.25
N GLU A 241 21.42 3.65 15.41
CA GLU A 241 22.65 4.43 15.50
C GLU A 241 23.85 3.66 14.92
N ARG A 242 24.01 2.39 15.28
CA ARG A 242 25.08 1.53 14.73
C ARG A 242 24.97 1.36 13.21
N VAL A 243 23.75 1.16 12.70
CA VAL A 243 23.49 1.05 11.25
C VAL A 243 23.81 2.35 10.55
N ASN A 244 23.45 3.50 11.12
CA ASN A 244 23.76 4.81 10.56
C ASN A 244 25.28 5.06 10.52
N VAL A 245 26.00 4.74 11.60
CA VAL A 245 27.47 4.79 11.63
C VAL A 245 28.08 3.91 10.54
N HIS A 246 27.60 2.67 10.41
CA HIS A 246 28.06 1.76 9.37
C HIS A 246 27.77 2.31 7.96
N ARG A 247 26.56 2.82 7.72
CA ARG A 247 26.16 3.43 6.45
C ARG A 247 27.05 4.61 6.10
N LEU A 248 27.34 5.49 7.05
CA LEU A 248 28.22 6.64 6.83
C LEU A 248 29.61 6.21 6.38
N LYS A 249 30.20 5.22 7.08
CA LYS A 249 31.48 4.61 6.68
C LYS A 249 31.41 3.99 5.29
N THR A 250 30.37 3.23 4.98
CA THR A 250 30.21 2.59 3.66
C THR A 250 30.02 3.62 2.54
N VAL A 251 29.28 4.70 2.77
CA VAL A 251 29.10 5.80 1.81
C VAL A 251 30.41 6.54 1.57
N GLU A 252 31.22 6.75 2.60
CA GLU A 252 32.55 7.34 2.49
C GLU A 252 33.45 6.50 1.57
N ILE A 253 33.53 5.18 1.81
CA ILE A 253 34.28 4.24 0.98
C ILE A 253 33.80 4.28 -0.48
N MET A 254 32.48 4.25 -0.72
CA MET A 254 31.89 4.25 -2.06
C MET A 254 32.09 5.57 -2.82
N ARG A 255 32.31 6.69 -2.13
CA ARG A 255 32.56 8.01 -2.75
C ARG A 255 34.02 8.17 -3.18
N HIS A 256 34.96 7.46 -2.57
CA HIS A 256 36.36 7.52 -2.96
C HIS A 256 36.64 6.68 -4.20
N LYS A 257 37.08 7.34 -5.28
CA LYS A 257 37.43 6.69 -6.56
C LYS A 257 38.72 5.85 -6.51
N GLN A 258 39.52 5.96 -5.45
CA GLN A 258 40.79 5.28 -5.29
C GLN A 258 40.85 4.59 -3.93
N TYR A 259 40.97 3.26 -3.96
CA TYR A 259 40.94 2.36 -2.81
C TYR A 259 42.04 2.66 -1.77
N ASN A 260 43.22 3.12 -2.20
CA ASN A 260 44.39 3.26 -1.35
C ASN A 260 44.30 4.40 -0.32
N LYS A 261 43.42 5.38 -0.48
CA LYS A 261 43.29 6.49 0.48
C LYS A 261 42.42 6.17 1.71
N VAL A 262 41.69 5.06 1.66
CA VAL A 262 40.69 4.69 2.68
C VAL A 262 41.27 3.74 3.74
N MET A 263 42.40 3.09 3.45
CA MET A 263 43.02 2.07 4.31
C MET A 263 44.25 2.58 5.08
N ASP A 264 44.68 3.83 4.84
CA ASP A 264 45.88 4.44 5.44
C ASP A 264 45.53 5.48 6.54
N GLU A 265 44.25 5.60 6.93
CA GLU A 265 43.75 6.30 8.13
C GLU A 265 43.17 5.29 9.14
#